data_AF-A0A545UD61-F1
#
_entry.id   AF-A0A545UD61-F1
#
_cell.length_a   1.000
_cell.length_b   1.000
_cell.length_c   1.000
_cell.angle_alpha   90.00
_cell.angle_beta   90.00
_cell.angle_gamma   90.00
#
_symmetry.space_group_name_H-M   'P 1'
#
loop_
_entity.id
_entity.type
_entity.pdbx_description
1 polymer ?
#
loop_
_entity_poly.entity_id
_entity_poly.type
_entity_poly.pdbx_seq_one_letter_code
_entity_poly.pdbx_strand_id
1 'polypeptide(L)'
;MIVSCLLILSVAPAEAHNSFLSFFTLQQKESGYLLTVNLSQATVQSAYESYSEKMPGDQNNLLTSNVNDQEKWLAQYLENTISLVAKGKRIPLSLESVFLGSHESKVTFNLLGLTSDIERLKINIRSFEDNPSHHNIFLLKSRFKSVRKILAKRNSFSSEIYFHKNEPLTN
;
A
#
# COMPACT_ATOMS: atom_id res chain seq x y z
N MET A 1 41.64 -44.62 4.53
CA MET A 1 40.95 -43.72 5.48
C MET A 1 40.30 -42.61 4.67
N ILE A 2 38.97 -42.64 4.52
CA ILE A 2 38.22 -41.59 3.80
C ILE A 2 37.81 -40.55 4.85
N VAL A 3 38.45 -39.37 4.81
CA VAL A 3 38.08 -38.23 5.63
C VAL A 3 36.84 -37.61 4.99
N SER A 4 35.67 -37.97 5.52
CA SER A 4 34.39 -37.39 5.11
C SER A 4 34.28 -36.00 5.74
N CYS A 5 34.46 -34.97 4.92
CA CYS A 5 34.36 -33.57 5.35
C CYS A 5 32.87 -33.20 5.46
N LEU A 6 32.34 -33.25 6.68
CA LEU A 6 30.96 -32.90 6.99
C LEU A 6 30.78 -31.37 6.87
N LEU A 7 30.30 -30.90 5.71
CA LEU A 7 29.96 -29.50 5.47
C LEU A 7 28.61 -29.20 6.14
N ILE A 8 28.64 -28.72 7.39
CA ILE A 8 27.44 -28.25 8.08
C ILE A 8 27.11 -26.86 7.52
N LEU A 9 26.26 -26.83 6.48
CA LEU A 9 25.64 -25.60 6.00
C LEU A 9 24.62 -25.13 7.03
N SER A 10 25.05 -24.30 7.98
CA SER A 10 24.16 -23.52 8.83
C SER A 10 23.47 -22.46 7.97
N VAL A 11 22.38 -22.84 7.32
CA VAL A 11 21.49 -21.90 6.63
C VAL A 11 20.81 -21.09 7.74
N ALA A 12 21.28 -19.86 7.97
CA ALA A 12 20.55 -18.93 8.83
C ALA A 12 19.13 -18.78 8.27
N PRO A 13 18.09 -18.74 9.12
CA PRO A 13 16.75 -18.44 8.65
C PRO A 13 16.78 -17.04 8.07
N ALA A 14 16.81 -16.95 6.74
CA ALA A 14 16.52 -15.72 6.04
C ALA A 14 15.04 -15.44 6.29
N GLU A 15 14.75 -14.64 7.31
CA GLU A 15 13.40 -14.13 7.52
C GLU A 15 13.04 -13.26 6.33
N ALA A 16 12.36 -13.87 5.36
CA ALA A 16 11.84 -13.22 4.18
C ALA A 16 10.58 -12.41 4.53
N HIS A 17 10.67 -11.55 5.54
CA HIS A 17 9.69 -10.49 5.76
C HIS A 17 9.98 -9.41 4.72
N ASN A 18 9.20 -9.39 3.64
CA ASN A 18 9.42 -8.48 2.52
C ASN A 18 8.98 -7.05 2.92
N SER A 19 9.78 -6.41 3.77
CA SER A 19 9.61 -5.05 4.30
C SER A 19 9.61 -3.96 3.22
N PHE A 20 9.93 -4.32 1.98
CA PHE A 20 10.05 -3.39 0.86
C PHE A 20 8.86 -3.46 -0.11
N LEU A 21 7.79 -4.16 0.24
CA LEU A 21 6.58 -4.24 -0.56
C LEU A 21 5.35 -3.75 0.21
N SER A 22 4.50 -3.02 -0.51
CA SER A 22 3.17 -2.64 -0.03
C SER A 22 2.14 -2.89 -1.12
N PHE A 23 0.96 -3.38 -0.76
CA PHE A 23 -0.08 -3.75 -1.71
C PHE A 23 -1.29 -2.82 -1.58
N PHE A 24 -1.67 -2.21 -2.70
CA PHE A 24 -2.80 -1.28 -2.81
C PHE A 24 -3.82 -1.91 -3.76
N THR A 25 -4.84 -2.55 -3.20
CA THR A 25 -5.86 -3.25 -3.99
C THR A 25 -7.12 -2.41 -4.10
N LEU A 26 -7.40 -1.92 -5.29
CA LEU A 26 -8.66 -1.27 -5.64
C LEU A 26 -9.66 -2.30 -6.14
N GLN A 27 -10.74 -2.53 -5.39
CA GLN A 27 -11.80 -3.46 -5.73
C GLN A 27 -13.12 -2.73 -5.98
N GLN A 28 -13.82 -3.12 -7.05
CA GLN A 28 -15.20 -2.68 -7.26
C GLN A 28 -16.15 -3.50 -6.37
N LYS A 29 -17.03 -2.80 -5.65
CA LYS A 29 -18.14 -3.31 -4.84
C LYS A 29 -19.45 -2.79 -5.40
N GLU A 30 -20.58 -3.31 -4.91
CA GLU A 30 -21.91 -2.86 -5.34
C GLU A 30 -22.15 -1.36 -5.05
N SER A 31 -21.66 -0.88 -3.91
CA SER A 31 -21.83 0.49 -3.44
C SER A 31 -20.74 1.47 -3.89
N GLY A 32 -19.73 1.02 -4.65
CA GLY A 32 -18.62 1.88 -5.09
C GLY A 32 -17.29 1.14 -5.19
N TYR A 33 -16.20 1.84 -4.88
CA TYR A 33 -14.85 1.27 -4.90
C TYR A 33 -14.20 1.30 -3.53
N LEU A 34 -13.50 0.21 -3.22
CA LEU A 34 -12.79 0.00 -1.98
C LEU A 34 -11.30 -0.13 -2.26
N LEU A 35 -10.48 0.69 -1.61
CA LEU A 35 -9.03 0.57 -1.63
C LEU A 35 -8.54 -0.08 -0.34
N THR A 36 -8.01 -1.30 -0.44
CA THR A 36 -7.36 -1.98 0.68
C THR A 36 -5.84 -1.87 0.54
N VAL A 37 -5.21 -1.30 1.54
CA VAL A 37 -3.76 -1.20 1.69
C VAL A 37 -3.30 -2.28 2.66
N ASN A 38 -2.39 -3.16 2.24
CA ASN A 38 -1.76 -4.16 3.09
C ASN A 38 -0.25 -3.87 3.17
N LEU A 39 0.24 -3.80 4.40
CA LEU A 39 1.60 -3.39 4.75
C LEU A 39 2.19 -4.43 5.68
N SER A 40 3.47 -4.76 5.53
CA SER A 40 4.17 -5.51 6.58
C SER A 40 4.39 -4.63 7.80
N GLN A 41 4.41 -5.24 8.99
CA GLN A 41 4.66 -4.50 10.23
C GLN A 41 6.01 -3.77 10.20
N ALA A 42 7.03 -4.38 9.58
CA ALA A 42 8.34 -3.76 9.38
C ALA A 42 8.27 -2.46 8.55
N THR A 43 7.40 -2.41 7.52
CA THR A 43 7.18 -1.19 6.71
C THR A 43 6.61 -0.07 7.57
N VAL A 44 5.58 -0.39 8.36
CA VAL A 44 4.89 0.56 9.23
C VAL A 44 5.85 1.09 10.30
N GLN A 45 6.60 0.20 10.94
CA GLN A 45 7.62 0.52 11.93
C GLN A 45 8.70 1.46 11.38
N SER A 46 9.29 1.12 10.22
CA SER A 46 10.33 1.94 9.59
C SER A 46 9.82 3.34 9.23
N ALA A 47 8.53 3.45 8.86
CA ALA A 47 7.91 4.72 8.53
C ALA A 47 7.66 5.59 9.77
N TYR A 48 7.28 4.98 10.90
CA TYR A 48 7.18 5.68 12.18
C TYR A 48 8.53 6.24 12.62
N GLU A 49 9.58 5.43 12.54
CA GLU A 49 10.96 5.84 12.88
C GLU A 49 11.43 7.00 12.01
N SER A 50 11.22 6.89 10.69
CA SER A 50 11.57 7.96 9.75
C SER A 50 10.79 9.26 10.00
N TYR A 51 9.55 9.16 10.48
CA TYR A 51 8.72 10.31 10.81
C TYR A 51 9.15 10.99 12.11
N SER A 52 9.46 10.21 13.15
CA SER A 52 9.87 10.75 14.45
C SER A 52 11.23 11.47 14.38
N GLU A 53 12.16 10.98 13.56
CA GLU A 53 13.44 11.66 13.28
C GLU A 53 13.24 13.05 12.64
N LYS A 54 12.20 13.22 11.82
CA LYS A 54 11.90 14.47 11.10
C LYS A 54 11.16 15.51 11.94
N MET A 55 10.63 15.15 13.12
CA MET A 55 9.93 16.07 14.02
C MET A 55 10.53 16.07 15.44
N PRO A 56 11.73 16.67 15.63
CA PRO A 56 12.37 16.78 16.94
C PRO A 56 11.61 17.78 17.84
N GLY A 57 10.70 17.28 18.67
CA GLY A 57 9.96 18.10 19.64
C GLY A 57 8.74 17.44 20.24
N ASP A 58 8.16 16.45 19.55
CA ASP A 58 7.03 15.63 20.01
C ASP A 58 7.50 14.18 20.23
N GLN A 59 8.47 14.01 21.12
CA GLN A 59 9.04 12.70 21.49
C GLN A 59 8.10 11.86 22.37
N ASN A 60 6.78 12.05 22.27
CA ASN A 60 5.87 10.97 22.59
C ASN A 60 5.98 9.96 21.44
N ASN A 61 7.00 9.12 21.55
CA ASN A 61 7.36 8.05 20.64
C ASN A 61 6.06 7.40 20.11
N LEU A 62 5.69 7.63 18.83
CA LEU A 62 4.52 6.96 18.23
C LEU A 62 4.66 5.43 18.35
N LEU A 63 5.88 4.93 18.53
CA LEU A 63 6.17 3.53 18.83
C LEU A 63 5.70 3.08 20.23
N THR A 64 5.63 4.00 21.19
CA THR A 64 5.13 3.76 22.56
C THR A 64 3.74 4.34 22.80
N SER A 65 3.13 5.00 21.80
CA SER A 65 1.76 5.48 21.92
C SER A 65 0.78 4.30 21.92
N ASN A 66 -0.47 4.56 22.33
CA ASN A 66 -1.50 3.54 22.23
C ASN A 66 -1.78 3.17 20.75
N VAL A 67 -2.38 1.99 20.55
CA VAL A 67 -2.70 1.46 19.21
C VAL A 67 -3.59 2.41 18.41
N ASN A 68 -4.54 3.10 19.05
CA ASN A 68 -5.46 4.01 18.35
C ASN A 68 -4.72 5.21 17.73
N ASP A 69 -3.68 5.73 18.38
CA ASP A 69 -2.91 6.86 17.87
C ASP A 69 -2.01 6.44 16.70
N GLN A 70 -1.46 5.22 16.77
CA GLN A 70 -0.76 4.60 15.65
C GLN A 70 -1.69 4.38 14.45
N GLU A 71 -2.89 3.86 14.67
CA GLU A 71 -3.89 3.65 13.62
C GLU A 71 -4.28 4.96 12.92
N LYS A 72 -4.53 6.02 13.71
CA LYS A 72 -4.84 7.36 13.18
C LYS A 72 -3.68 7.93 12.36
N TRP A 73 -2.46 7.85 12.87
CA TRP A 73 -1.28 8.30 12.13
C TRP A 73 -1.15 7.55 10.82
N LEU A 74 -1.30 6.22 10.81
CA LEU A 74 -1.14 5.41 9.61
C LEU A 74 -2.19 5.77 8.56
N ALA A 75 -3.44 5.95 8.98
CA ALA A 75 -4.50 6.42 8.10
C ALA A 75 -4.16 7.78 7.48
N GLN A 76 -3.80 8.76 8.30
CA GLN A 76 -3.46 10.12 7.84
C GLN A 76 -2.23 10.13 6.91
N TYR A 77 -1.20 9.36 7.27
CA TYR A 77 -0.02 9.19 6.45
C TYR A 77 -0.39 8.68 5.05
N LEU A 78 -1.18 7.60 4.97
CA LEU A 78 -1.64 7.03 3.70
C LEU A 78 -2.54 7.99 2.92
N GLU A 79 -3.45 8.72 3.58
CA GLU A 79 -4.29 9.73 2.91
C GLU A 79 -3.46 10.85 2.25
N ASN A 80 -2.34 11.22 2.88
CA ASN A 80 -1.45 12.28 2.39
C ASN A 80 -0.51 11.79 1.27
N THR A 81 -0.19 10.50 1.23
CA THR A 81 0.73 9.92 0.25
C THR A 81 0.04 9.23 -0.93
N ILE A 82 -1.27 8.97 -0.83
CA ILE A 82 -2.08 8.41 -1.91
C ILE A 82 -2.83 9.52 -2.65
N SER A 83 -2.66 9.57 -3.96
CA SER A 83 -3.42 10.43 -4.86
C SER A 83 -3.95 9.62 -6.03
N LEU A 84 -5.27 9.55 -6.11
CA LEU A 84 -5.99 8.93 -7.21
C LEU A 84 -6.77 10.02 -7.94
N VAL A 85 -6.64 10.09 -9.27
CA VAL A 85 -7.31 11.10 -10.09
C VAL A 85 -8.05 10.43 -11.23
N ALA A 86 -9.35 10.70 -11.34
CA ALA A 86 -10.19 10.27 -12.45
C ALA A 86 -10.98 11.45 -12.99
N LYS A 87 -11.20 11.50 -14.32
CA LYS A 87 -11.90 12.61 -14.99
C LYS A 87 -11.38 14.00 -14.59
N GLY A 88 -10.06 14.11 -14.37
CA GLY A 88 -9.39 15.35 -13.95
C GLY A 88 -9.60 15.77 -12.50
N LYS A 89 -10.36 15.02 -11.68
CA LYS A 89 -10.63 15.33 -10.27
C LYS A 89 -9.94 14.33 -9.34
N ARG A 90 -9.41 14.82 -8.22
CA ARG A 90 -8.91 13.96 -7.14
C ARG A 90 -10.07 13.19 -6.52
N ILE A 91 -9.91 11.89 -6.36
CA ILE A 91 -10.87 11.02 -5.70
C ILE A 91 -10.58 11.09 -4.19
N PRO A 92 -11.55 11.52 -3.37
CA PRO A 92 -11.37 11.52 -1.92
C PRO A 92 -11.26 10.09 -1.39
N LEU A 93 -10.38 9.90 -0.43
CA LEU A 93 -10.29 8.67 0.36
C LEU A 93 -11.06 8.91 1.65
N SER A 94 -12.05 8.07 1.92
CA SER A 94 -12.78 8.07 3.18
C SER A 94 -12.36 6.84 3.96
N LEU A 95 -11.69 7.03 5.09
CA LEU A 95 -11.29 5.93 5.95
C LEU A 95 -12.49 5.06 6.35
N GLU A 96 -12.37 3.75 6.19
CA GLU A 96 -13.35 2.77 6.63
C GLU A 96 -12.85 1.98 7.85
N SER A 97 -11.61 1.50 7.79
CA SER A 97 -11.01 0.75 8.90
C SER A 97 -9.48 0.79 8.85
N VAL A 98 -8.88 0.70 10.02
CA VAL A 98 -7.45 0.41 10.21
C VAL A 98 -7.37 -0.82 11.12
N PHE A 99 -6.42 -1.68 10.85
CA PHE A 99 -6.09 -2.82 11.69
C PHE A 99 -4.57 -2.97 11.73
N LEU A 100 -3.97 -2.80 12.90
CA LEU A 100 -2.56 -3.09 13.13
C LEU A 100 -2.40 -4.51 13.65
N GLY A 101 -2.05 -5.45 12.77
CA GLY A 101 -1.76 -6.83 13.15
C GLY A 101 -0.31 -7.02 13.58
N SER A 102 -0.01 -8.19 14.13
CA SER A 102 1.35 -8.54 14.57
C SER A 102 2.35 -8.69 13.42
N HIS A 103 1.88 -9.09 12.24
CA HIS A 103 2.71 -9.29 11.05
C HIS A 103 2.36 -8.35 9.90
N GLU A 104 1.08 -8.04 9.76
CA GLU A 104 0.57 -7.21 8.68
C GLU A 104 -0.43 -6.19 9.23
N SER A 105 -0.32 -4.97 8.72
CA SER A 105 -1.27 -3.90 8.93
C SER A 105 -2.15 -3.74 7.70
N LYS A 106 -3.44 -3.49 7.93
CA LYS A 106 -4.44 -3.32 6.89
C LYS A 106 -5.18 -2.00 7.07
N VAL A 107 -5.29 -1.22 6.00
CA VAL A 107 -6.08 0.02 5.99
C VAL A 107 -7.03 -0.02 4.82
N THR A 108 -8.28 0.33 5.06
CA THR A 108 -9.33 0.29 4.04
C THR A 108 -9.95 1.66 3.87
N PHE A 109 -10.07 2.12 2.62
CA PHE A 109 -10.69 3.39 2.25
C PHE A 109 -11.83 3.17 1.26
N ASN A 110 -12.94 3.88 1.47
CA ASN A 110 -13.98 4.08 0.47
C ASN A 110 -13.60 5.22 -0.47
N LEU A 111 -13.73 4.98 -1.78
CA LEU A 111 -13.47 5.99 -2.80
C LEU A 111 -14.79 6.63 -3.23
N LEU A 112 -15.25 7.59 -2.43
CA LEU A 112 -16.52 8.28 -2.68
C LEU A 112 -16.44 9.04 -4.01
N GLY A 113 -17.44 8.83 -4.88
CA GLY A 113 -17.53 9.50 -6.18
C GLY A 113 -16.74 8.85 -7.32
N LEU A 114 -16.08 7.72 -7.09
CA LEU A 114 -15.55 6.92 -8.20
C LEU A 114 -16.67 6.07 -8.83
N THR A 115 -17.03 6.40 -10.06
CA THR A 115 -18.09 5.73 -10.82
C THR A 115 -17.53 4.61 -11.72
N SER A 116 -18.40 3.69 -12.17
CA SER A 116 -17.99 2.54 -13.01
C SER A 116 -17.56 2.93 -14.43
N ASP A 117 -17.90 4.13 -14.89
CA ASP A 117 -17.59 4.67 -16.21
C ASP A 117 -16.23 5.40 -16.29
N ILE A 118 -15.28 5.03 -15.43
CA ILE A 118 -13.93 5.59 -15.47
C ILE A 118 -13.18 5.10 -16.70
N GLU A 119 -12.76 6.00 -17.58
CA GLU A 119 -11.93 5.64 -18.75
C GLU A 119 -10.45 5.63 -18.42
N ARG A 120 -10.02 6.51 -17.50
CA ARG A 120 -8.62 6.67 -17.07
C ARG A 120 -8.56 6.93 -15.58
N LEU A 121 -7.71 6.17 -14.90
CA LEU A 121 -7.33 6.37 -13.50
C LEU A 121 -5.83 6.67 -13.44
N LYS A 122 -5.49 7.88 -12.99
CA LYS A 122 -4.11 8.23 -12.64
C LYS A 122 -3.86 7.88 -11.18
N ILE A 123 -2.74 7.21 -10.93
CA ILE A 123 -2.37 6.68 -9.63
C ILE A 123 -1.00 7.26 -9.28
N ASN A 124 -0.90 7.86 -8.10
CA ASN A 124 0.34 8.31 -7.50
C ASN A 124 0.32 7.86 -6.03
N ILE A 125 1.22 6.96 -5.65
CA ILE A 125 1.27 6.39 -4.29
C ILE A 125 2.70 6.52 -3.79
N ARG A 126 2.97 7.64 -3.13
CA ARG A 126 4.29 8.01 -2.60
C ARG A 126 4.56 7.47 -1.20
N SER A 127 3.70 6.56 -0.72
CA SER A 127 3.92 5.92 0.57
C SER A 127 5.30 5.26 0.57
N PHE A 128 6.10 5.58 1.58
CA PHE A 128 7.43 5.03 1.85
C PHE A 128 8.47 5.42 0.77
N GLU A 129 8.27 6.56 0.10
CA GLU A 129 9.18 7.04 -0.96
C GLU A 129 10.59 7.37 -0.47
N ASP A 130 10.77 7.60 0.84
CA ASP A 130 12.07 7.80 1.47
C ASP A 130 12.99 6.58 1.31
N ASN A 131 12.42 5.37 1.19
CA ASN A 131 13.17 4.15 0.94
C ASN A 131 13.21 3.84 -0.57
N PRO A 132 14.37 3.97 -1.25
CA PRO A 132 14.47 3.79 -2.70
C PRO A 132 14.24 2.35 -3.17
N SER A 133 14.35 1.37 -2.27
CA SER A 133 14.12 -0.05 -2.56
C SER A 133 12.65 -0.44 -2.39
N HIS A 134 11.81 0.46 -1.86
CA HIS A 134 10.40 0.18 -1.61
C HIS A 134 9.59 0.18 -2.92
N HIS A 135 8.69 -0.79 -3.06
CA HIS A 135 7.77 -0.87 -4.18
C HIS A 135 6.32 -0.92 -3.70
N ASN A 136 5.50 -0.03 -4.25
CA ASN A 136 4.07 -0.03 -4.07
C ASN A 136 3.42 -0.79 -5.23
N ILE A 137 2.79 -1.92 -4.94
CA ILE A 137 2.10 -2.76 -5.91
C ILE A 137 0.63 -2.38 -5.92
N PHE A 138 0.19 -1.70 -6.97
CA PHE A 138 -1.21 -1.39 -7.19
C PHE A 138 -1.90 -2.50 -7.98
N LEU A 139 -3.04 -2.96 -7.48
CA LEU A 139 -3.88 -3.99 -8.08
C LEU A 139 -5.28 -3.43 -8.27
N LEU A 140 -5.76 -3.37 -9.50
CA LEU A 140 -7.17 -3.17 -9.80
C LEU A 140 -7.82 -4.54 -9.96
N LYS A 141 -8.86 -4.82 -9.17
CA LYS A 141 -9.73 -6.00 -9.32
C LYS A 141 -11.14 -5.54 -9.69
N SER A 142 -11.52 -5.69 -10.95
CA SER A 142 -12.90 -5.56 -11.41
C SER A 142 -13.43 -6.92 -11.89
N ARG A 143 -14.74 -7.01 -12.12
CA ARG A 143 -15.39 -8.23 -12.64
C ARG A 143 -14.77 -8.72 -13.95
N PHE A 144 -14.34 -7.79 -14.79
CA PHE A 144 -13.90 -8.07 -16.17
C PHE A 144 -12.37 -7.98 -16.33
N LYS A 145 -11.66 -7.33 -15.40
CA LYS A 145 -10.24 -7.05 -15.57
C LYS A 145 -9.48 -7.05 -14.25
N SER A 146 -8.32 -7.67 -14.27
CA SER A 146 -7.28 -7.50 -13.25
C SER A 146 -6.10 -6.75 -13.86
N VAL A 147 -5.68 -5.65 -13.24
CA VAL A 147 -4.50 -4.88 -13.68
C VAL A 147 -3.54 -4.73 -12.53
N ARG A 148 -2.27 -5.04 -12.77
CA ARG A 148 -1.18 -4.82 -11.82
C ARG A 148 -0.26 -3.71 -12.31
N LYS A 149 0.09 -2.79 -11.43
CA LYS A 149 1.10 -1.75 -11.65
C LYS A 149 2.10 -1.75 -10.50
N ILE A 150 3.38 -1.61 -10.83
CA ILE A 150 4.45 -1.47 -9.86
C ILE A 150 4.83 0.01 -9.84
N LEU A 151 4.71 0.65 -8.69
CA LEU A 151 5.03 2.05 -8.44
C LEU A 151 6.30 2.08 -7.60
N ALA A 152 7.32 2.75 -8.11
CA ALA A 152 8.66 2.75 -7.56
C ALA A 152 9.37 4.06 -7.90
N LYS A 153 10.57 4.27 -7.35
CA LYS A 153 11.40 5.46 -7.67
C LYS A 153 11.53 5.72 -9.18
N ARG A 154 11.72 4.68 -9.99
CA ARG A 154 11.90 4.77 -11.45
C ARG A 154 10.72 5.36 -12.24
N ASN A 155 9.52 5.36 -11.67
CA ASN A 155 8.34 5.98 -12.29
C ASN A 155 7.71 7.05 -11.38
N SER A 156 8.52 7.63 -10.48
CA SER A 156 8.07 8.63 -9.51
C SER A 156 6.81 8.17 -8.76
N PHE A 157 6.78 6.87 -8.43
CA PHE A 157 5.67 6.20 -7.77
C PHE A 157 4.31 6.41 -8.44
N SER A 158 4.31 6.57 -9.76
CA SER A 158 3.14 6.95 -10.55
C SER A 158 2.86 5.97 -11.69
N SER A 159 1.59 5.79 -12.01
CA SER A 159 1.15 5.03 -13.18
C SER A 159 -0.26 5.45 -13.58
N GLU A 160 -0.68 5.02 -14.76
CA GLU A 160 -2.04 5.18 -15.23
C GLU A 160 -2.64 3.85 -15.66
N ILE A 161 -3.95 3.73 -15.51
CA ILE A 161 -4.75 2.61 -16.00
C ILE A 161 -5.82 3.16 -16.92
N TYR A 162 -5.91 2.56 -18.10
CA TYR A 162 -6.94 2.83 -19.10
C TYR A 162 -7.95 1.69 -19.08
N PHE A 163 -9.20 2.04 -18.86
CA PHE A 163 -10.34 1.15 -18.96
C PHE A 163 -10.85 1.26 -20.39
N HIS A 164 -10.84 0.15 -21.12
CA HIS A 164 -11.43 0.15 -22.45
C HIS A 164 -12.94 0.10 -22.29
N LYS A 165 -13.63 1.08 -22.85
CA LYS A 165 -15.09 1.13 -22.96
C LYS A 165 -15.53 0.12 -24.00
N ASN A 166 -15.43 -1.19 -23.73
CA ASN A 166 -15.96 -2.27 -24.58
C ASN A 166 -15.82 -3.63 -23.86
N GLU A 167 -16.72 -3.92 -22.92
CA GLU A 167 -17.35 -5.25 -22.85
C GLU A 167 -18.84 -5.02 -22.53
N PRO A 168 -19.76 -5.47 -23.39
CA PRO A 168 -21.18 -5.28 -23.17
C PRO A 168 -21.65 -6.01 -21.90
N LEU A 169 -22.58 -5.39 -21.17
CA LEU A 169 -23.40 -6.09 -20.18
C LEU A 169 -24.31 -7.07 -20.94
N THR A 170 -23.83 -8.29 -21.19
CA THR A 170 -24.70 -9.42 -21.50
C THR A 170 -25.08 -10.08 -20.18
N ASN A 171 -26.29 -9.78 -19.71
CA ASN A 171 -27.36 -10.75 -19.46
C ASN A 171 -28.66 -9.99 -19.21
#